data_AF-A0A7Y2FBA3-F1
#
_entry.id   AF-A0A7Y2FBA3-F1
#
_cell.length_a   1.000
_cell.length_b   1.000
_cell.length_c   1.000
_cell.angle_alpha   90.00
_cell.angle_beta   90.00
_cell.angle_gamma   90.00
#
_symmetry.space_group_name_H-M   'P 1'
#
loop_
_entity.id
_entity.type
_entity.pdbx_description
1 polymer ?
#
loop_
_entity_poly.entity_id
_entity_poly.type
_entity_poly.pdbx_seq_one_letter_code
_entity_poly.pdbx_strand_id
1 'polypeptide(L)'
;MKIILSNLLLAIALAFTIPGNAHGDSSTLNNTGSNTSSETSTIAAAELFKAAAKEHNIATKTVRGLTNIFNGYYLVTGVFGVQQNAKKFVRALKSKHLDAKLFTNPENGLNYVYIARATHGNEAISSYFATLNSGYKDKVWILNVIDSKEFPIETRKELVATSLFENFKSAAKENNIATRTIVGLSDVQSGYYVIAGVFGDRSNVAKFKRQLSSKNITAYSLTHPKTQLNYVYLQHTQDWKEALASSISKFDGRYKQKVWIMNIQANAQKLSKDNIDNRLDKTTAVTVRKPMLAEITKTFLSKDPPNSKLIQKADDYFDKMWYAEAAELYELVLSESKENYTYEIIQKAGDSHYFNSNMERAYHWYDILYTSYKNEVSAENIFKYAHSLKGTGKYARAKRLMRLYDKKLKKEGGRRYALNDPRTTPKEKVLDNILATEQPDYTIRNIATNSEYSDFSPMF
;
A
#
# COMPACT_ATOMS: atom_id res chain seq x y z
N MET A 1 20.27 3.39 25.76
CA MET A 1 19.46 2.76 24.69
C MET A 1 19.38 1.23 24.80
N LYS A 2 20.47 0.45 24.64
CA LYS A 2 20.42 -1.04 24.67
C LYS A 2 19.61 -1.65 25.84
N ILE A 3 19.71 -1.05 27.03
CA ILE A 3 19.01 -1.47 28.26
C ILE A 3 17.48 -1.56 28.09
N ILE A 4 16.87 -0.67 27.30
CA ILE A 4 15.40 -0.58 27.17
C ILE A 4 14.84 -1.80 26.41
N LEU A 5 15.48 -2.21 25.30
CA LEU A 5 15.11 -3.45 24.60
C LEU A 5 15.36 -4.69 25.46
N SER A 6 16.42 -4.68 26.29
CA SER A 6 16.74 -5.79 27.19
C SER A 6 15.63 -6.03 28.21
N ASN A 7 15.12 -4.96 28.84
CA ASN A 7 14.07 -5.07 29.85
C ASN A 7 12.72 -5.47 29.24
N LEU A 8 12.40 -5.00 28.02
CA LEU A 8 11.17 -5.39 27.32
C LEU A 8 11.17 -6.88 26.95
N LEU A 9 12.28 -7.42 26.46
CA LEU A 9 12.45 -8.85 26.20
C LEU A 9 12.39 -9.68 27.49
N LEU A 10 12.99 -9.21 28.58
CA LEU A 10 13.00 -9.92 29.87
C LEU A 10 11.60 -9.97 30.52
N ALA A 11 10.84 -8.88 30.46
CA ALA A 11 9.47 -8.82 30.96
C ALA A 11 8.52 -9.73 30.16
N ILE A 12 8.71 -9.83 28.83
CA ILE A 12 7.94 -10.75 27.99
C ILE A 12 8.33 -12.21 28.27
N ALA A 13 9.62 -12.51 28.45
CA ALA A 13 10.08 -13.87 28.77
C ALA A 13 9.48 -14.39 30.09
N LEU A 14 9.45 -13.54 31.14
CA LEU A 14 8.86 -13.89 32.44
C LEU A 14 7.35 -14.21 32.37
N ALA A 15 6.63 -13.68 31.37
CA ALA A 15 5.20 -13.93 31.19
C ALA A 15 4.87 -15.30 30.53
N PHE A 16 5.87 -16.04 30.03
CA PHE A 16 5.68 -17.33 29.36
C PHE A 16 6.18 -18.54 30.17
N THR A 17 6.77 -18.34 31.36
CA THR A 17 7.31 -19.42 32.19
C THR A 17 6.20 -20.11 33.00
N ILE A 18 5.45 -21.02 32.38
CA ILE A 18 4.57 -21.95 33.11
C ILE A 18 5.46 -22.96 33.86
N PRO A 19 5.31 -23.15 35.19
CA PRO A 19 6.03 -24.18 35.91
C PRO A 19 5.54 -25.57 35.47
N GLY A 20 6.46 -26.42 35.00
CA GLY A 20 6.13 -27.79 34.60
C GLY A 20 5.79 -28.66 35.81
N ASN A 21 4.66 -29.37 35.75
CA ASN A 21 4.27 -30.33 36.78
C ASN A 21 4.64 -31.76 36.36
N ALA A 22 5.20 -32.55 37.27
CA ALA A 22 5.68 -33.91 37.01
C ALA A 22 4.59 -34.99 37.14
N HIS A 23 4.96 -36.24 36.90
CA HIS A 23 4.10 -37.43 36.76
C HIS A 23 3.02 -37.62 37.85
N GLY A 24 1.87 -38.15 37.41
CA GLY A 24 0.82 -38.75 38.23
C GLY A 24 -0.16 -39.52 37.32
N ASP A 25 -0.60 -40.70 37.72
CA ASP A 25 -1.30 -41.65 36.85
C ASP A 25 -2.82 -41.43 36.68
N SER A 26 -3.32 -41.92 35.55
CA SER A 26 -4.69 -42.39 35.26
C SER A 26 -5.86 -41.98 36.18
N SER A 27 -6.80 -41.19 35.64
CA SER A 27 -8.18 -41.68 35.39
C SER A 27 -9.04 -40.67 34.63
N THR A 28 -10.18 -41.12 34.11
CA THR A 28 -11.10 -40.36 33.26
C THR A 28 -11.92 -39.30 34.00
N LEU A 29 -12.04 -38.09 33.44
CA LEU A 29 -13.20 -37.21 33.65
C LEU A 29 -13.44 -36.27 32.46
N ASN A 30 -14.69 -35.83 32.31
CA ASN A 30 -15.26 -35.30 31.05
C ASN A 30 -14.67 -33.97 30.54
N ASN A 31 -14.53 -33.86 29.22
CA ASN A 31 -14.11 -32.63 28.54
C ASN A 31 -15.29 -31.65 28.34
N THR A 32 -15.43 -30.69 29.26
CA THR A 32 -16.29 -29.51 29.09
C THR A 32 -15.59 -28.25 29.61
N GLY A 33 -14.67 -27.68 28.83
CA GLY A 33 -14.04 -26.39 29.16
C GLY A 33 -12.80 -26.04 28.32
N SER A 34 -12.99 -25.49 27.11
CA SER A 34 -11.87 -25.19 26.19
C SER A 34 -11.94 -23.85 25.42
N ASN A 35 -13.01 -23.05 25.53
CA ASN A 35 -13.08 -21.74 24.87
C ASN A 35 -12.54 -20.58 25.73
N THR A 36 -12.78 -20.59 27.04
CA THR A 36 -12.51 -19.45 27.95
C THR A 36 -11.04 -19.08 28.08
N SER A 37 -10.11 -20.03 27.91
CA SER A 37 -8.67 -19.79 28.03
C SER A 37 -8.10 -19.01 26.84
N SER A 38 -8.58 -19.25 25.61
CA SER A 38 -8.10 -18.53 24.42
C SER A 38 -8.67 -17.11 24.32
N GLU A 39 -9.94 -16.92 24.67
CA GLU A 39 -10.58 -15.60 24.77
C GLU A 39 -9.88 -14.73 25.83
N THR A 40 -9.63 -15.25 27.04
CA THR A 40 -8.93 -14.52 28.10
C THR A 40 -7.52 -14.10 27.67
N SER A 41 -6.77 -14.98 27.00
CA SER A 41 -5.42 -14.69 26.48
C SER A 41 -5.43 -13.62 25.39
N THR A 42 -6.36 -13.69 24.44
CA THR A 42 -6.48 -12.69 23.35
C THR A 42 -6.96 -11.33 23.84
N ILE A 43 -7.83 -11.28 24.86
CA ILE A 43 -8.22 -10.04 25.54
C ILE A 43 -7.00 -9.40 26.21
N ALA A 44 -6.22 -10.15 26.99
CA ALA A 44 -5.02 -9.64 27.66
C ALA A 44 -3.98 -9.10 26.65
N ALA A 45 -3.75 -9.81 25.54
CA ALA A 45 -2.86 -9.35 24.47
C ALA A 45 -3.33 -8.05 23.80
N ALA A 46 -4.65 -7.87 23.63
CA ALA A 46 -5.23 -6.64 23.09
C ALA A 46 -5.15 -5.46 24.08
N GLU A 47 -5.27 -5.71 25.39
CA GLU A 47 -5.08 -4.71 26.44
C GLU A 47 -3.62 -4.23 26.51
N LEU A 48 -2.66 -5.17 26.51
CA LEU A 48 -1.22 -4.87 26.51
C LEU A 48 -0.81 -4.02 25.29
N PHE A 49 -1.37 -4.30 24.11
CA PHE A 49 -1.15 -3.45 22.93
C PHE A 49 -1.67 -2.02 23.13
N LYS A 50 -2.90 -1.84 23.64
CA LYS A 50 -3.46 -0.50 23.91
C LYS A 50 -2.62 0.27 24.92
N ALA A 51 -2.13 -0.41 25.96
CA ALA A 51 -1.29 0.18 27.00
C ALA A 51 0.04 0.70 26.42
N ALA A 52 0.79 -0.15 25.71
CA ALA A 52 2.07 0.23 25.09
C ALA A 52 1.90 1.32 24.00
N ALA A 53 0.82 1.25 23.21
CA ALA A 53 0.51 2.30 22.24
C ALA A 53 0.22 3.65 22.92
N LYS A 54 -0.54 3.65 24.03
CA LYS A 54 -0.86 4.86 24.82
C LYS A 54 0.39 5.44 25.48
N GLU A 55 1.23 4.62 26.11
CA GLU A 55 2.48 5.03 26.76
C GLU A 55 3.40 5.80 25.78
N HIS A 56 3.46 5.33 24.54
CA HIS A 56 4.33 5.88 23.50
C HIS A 56 3.62 6.90 22.58
N ASN A 57 2.39 7.33 22.92
CA ASN A 57 1.56 8.27 22.15
C ASN A 57 1.37 7.87 20.67
N ILE A 58 1.29 6.56 20.40
CA ILE A 58 1.08 6.01 19.06
C ILE A 58 -0.41 6.06 18.75
N ALA A 59 -0.79 6.74 17.67
CA ALA A 59 -2.17 6.73 17.20
C ALA A 59 -2.58 5.32 16.74
N THR A 60 -3.71 4.80 17.23
CA THR A 60 -4.21 3.46 16.87
C THR A 60 -5.69 3.46 16.54
N LYS A 61 -6.07 2.81 15.43
CA LYS A 61 -7.49 2.52 15.10
C LYS A 61 -7.73 1.02 15.15
N THR A 62 -8.92 0.60 15.56
CA THR A 62 -9.37 -0.80 15.39
C THR A 62 -10.56 -0.82 14.44
N VAL A 63 -10.58 -1.76 13.48
CA VAL A 63 -11.70 -1.98 12.54
C VAL A 63 -12.01 -3.48 12.51
N ARG A 64 -13.30 -3.82 12.54
CA ARG A 64 -13.82 -5.20 12.55
C ARG A 64 -14.38 -5.57 11.18
N GLY A 65 -14.42 -6.86 10.84
CA GLY A 65 -15.31 -7.36 9.78
C GLY A 65 -14.88 -7.03 8.34
N LEU A 66 -13.65 -6.57 8.12
CA LEU A 66 -13.15 -6.19 6.79
C LEU A 66 -13.08 -7.40 5.85
N THR A 67 -13.72 -7.30 4.70
CA THR A 67 -13.67 -8.33 3.65
C THR A 67 -12.38 -8.24 2.85
N ASN A 68 -11.77 -9.38 2.52
CA ASN A 68 -10.57 -9.47 1.68
C ASN A 68 -9.34 -8.68 2.19
N ILE A 69 -9.25 -8.50 3.51
CA ILE A 69 -8.09 -7.94 4.23
C ILE A 69 -7.79 -8.93 5.36
N PHE A 70 -6.52 -9.18 5.70
CA PHE A 70 -6.18 -10.12 6.78
C PHE A 70 -6.22 -9.43 8.16
N ASN A 71 -6.56 -10.18 9.21
CA ASN A 71 -6.39 -9.74 10.60
C ASN A 71 -4.92 -9.34 10.90
N GLY A 72 -4.72 -8.46 11.87
CA GLY A 72 -3.41 -8.03 12.36
C GLY A 72 -3.20 -6.52 12.29
N TYR A 73 -1.98 -6.10 12.59
CA TYR A 73 -1.62 -4.71 12.88
C TYR A 73 -0.81 -4.11 11.72
N TYR A 74 -1.38 -3.12 11.04
CA TYR A 74 -0.80 -2.48 9.86
C TYR A 74 -0.19 -1.13 10.24
N LEU A 75 1.09 -0.92 9.94
CA LEU A 75 1.76 0.38 10.13
C LEU A 75 1.43 1.28 8.94
N VAL A 76 0.33 2.02 9.05
CA VAL A 76 -0.19 2.93 8.04
C VAL A 76 0.60 4.24 8.09
N THR A 77 1.00 4.72 6.91
CA THR A 77 1.71 6.01 6.75
C THR A 77 1.07 6.91 5.69
N GLY A 78 -0.02 6.48 5.07
CA GLY A 78 -0.89 7.35 4.29
C GLY A 78 -2.25 6.73 4.02
N VAL A 79 -3.29 7.57 4.00
CA VAL A 79 -4.65 7.20 3.59
C VAL A 79 -5.04 8.15 2.46
N PHE A 80 -5.62 7.61 1.38
CA PHE A 80 -5.90 8.37 0.17
C PHE A 80 -7.31 8.10 -0.36
N GLY A 81 -8.07 9.17 -0.62
CA GLY A 81 -9.33 9.07 -1.38
C GLY A 81 -9.14 8.60 -2.83
N VAL A 82 -7.96 8.85 -3.42
CA VAL A 82 -7.66 8.53 -4.82
C VAL A 82 -6.59 7.45 -4.93
N GLN A 83 -6.96 6.27 -5.43
CA GLN A 83 -6.06 5.10 -5.54
C GLN A 83 -4.79 5.38 -6.37
N GLN A 84 -4.85 6.23 -7.40
CA GLN A 84 -3.66 6.58 -8.19
C GLN A 84 -2.63 7.41 -7.39
N ASN A 85 -3.08 8.18 -6.40
CA ASN A 85 -2.19 8.93 -5.51
C ASN A 85 -1.53 7.98 -4.50
N ALA A 86 -2.27 7.02 -3.94
CA ALA A 86 -1.71 5.93 -3.15
C ALA A 86 -0.67 5.11 -3.94
N LYS A 87 -0.96 4.75 -5.20
CA LYS A 87 -0.03 4.05 -6.11
C LYS A 87 1.22 4.86 -6.44
N LYS A 88 1.16 6.19 -6.47
CA LYS A 88 2.35 7.07 -6.59
C LYS A 88 3.17 7.05 -5.28
N PHE A 89 2.50 7.18 -4.13
CA PHE A 89 3.16 7.20 -2.81
C PHE A 89 3.87 5.87 -2.50
N VAL A 90 3.25 4.72 -2.77
CA VAL A 90 3.89 3.39 -2.66
C VAL A 90 5.19 3.31 -3.46
N ARG A 91 5.23 3.83 -4.69
CA ARG A 91 6.46 3.86 -5.51
C ARG A 91 7.54 4.73 -4.87
N ALA A 92 7.18 5.91 -4.35
CA ALA A 92 8.09 6.81 -3.67
C ALA A 92 8.70 6.19 -2.39
N LEU A 93 7.90 5.44 -1.62
CA LEU A 93 8.36 4.69 -0.46
C LEU A 93 9.28 3.51 -0.86
N LYS A 94 8.95 2.77 -1.92
CA LYS A 94 9.83 1.69 -2.44
C LYS A 94 11.17 2.23 -2.97
N SER A 95 11.21 3.44 -3.54
CA SER A 95 12.49 4.12 -3.86
C SER A 95 13.27 4.61 -2.63
N LYS A 96 12.66 4.64 -1.44
CA LYS A 96 13.35 4.81 -0.13
C LYS A 96 13.68 3.45 0.53
N HIS A 97 13.65 2.34 -0.21
CA HIS A 97 13.86 0.97 0.28
C HIS A 97 12.84 0.47 1.34
N LEU A 98 11.67 1.09 1.44
CA LEU A 98 10.58 0.63 2.32
C LEU A 98 9.63 -0.31 1.57
N ASP A 99 9.23 -1.45 2.16
CA ASP A 99 8.30 -2.40 1.55
C ASP A 99 6.83 -1.95 1.67
N ALA A 100 6.55 -0.77 1.10
CA ALA A 100 5.23 -0.19 1.09
C ALA A 100 4.22 -1.03 0.28
N LYS A 101 3.09 -1.33 0.91
CA LYS A 101 1.97 -2.09 0.36
C LYS A 101 0.69 -1.26 0.47
N LEU A 102 -0.34 -1.70 -0.22
CA LEU A 102 -1.59 -0.97 -0.40
C LEU A 102 -2.76 -1.95 -0.33
N PHE A 103 -3.79 -1.60 0.42
CA PHE A 103 -5.13 -2.17 0.28
C PHE A 103 -6.17 -1.05 0.18
N THR A 104 -7.35 -1.37 -0.35
CA THR A 104 -8.51 -0.47 -0.34
C THR A 104 -9.52 -1.01 0.67
N ASN A 105 -9.94 -0.20 1.64
CA ASN A 105 -10.96 -0.60 2.59
C ASN A 105 -12.34 -0.64 1.88
N PRO A 106 -13.04 -1.78 1.85
CA PRO A 106 -14.34 -1.87 1.16
C PRO A 106 -15.45 -1.06 1.82
N GLU A 107 -15.32 -0.68 3.10
CA GLU A 107 -16.39 0.00 3.85
C GLU A 107 -16.45 1.51 3.59
N ASN A 108 -15.29 2.15 3.36
CA ASN A 108 -15.18 3.60 3.11
C ASN A 108 -14.48 3.96 1.79
N GLY A 109 -14.03 2.98 1.00
CA GLY A 109 -13.37 3.16 -0.30
C GLY A 109 -11.96 3.76 -0.24
N LEU A 110 -11.44 4.05 0.96
CA LEU A 110 -10.14 4.69 1.13
C LEU A 110 -8.98 3.72 0.90
N ASN A 111 -7.86 4.27 0.44
CA ASN A 111 -6.69 3.52 0.00
C ASN A 111 -5.59 3.66 1.05
N TYR A 112 -5.36 2.61 1.82
CA TYR A 112 -4.44 2.59 2.96
C TYR A 112 -3.07 2.09 2.53
N VAL A 113 -2.06 2.96 2.63
CA VAL A 113 -0.65 2.64 2.38
C VAL A 113 0.04 2.32 3.69
N TYR A 114 0.59 1.12 3.78
CA TYR A 114 1.25 0.59 4.97
C TYR A 114 2.66 0.06 4.64
N ILE A 115 3.58 0.16 5.59
CA ILE A 115 5.00 -0.17 5.41
C ILE A 115 5.44 -1.44 6.16
N ALA A 116 4.64 -1.89 7.13
CA ALA A 116 4.75 -3.20 7.76
C ALA A 116 3.36 -3.73 8.15
N ARG A 117 3.21 -5.05 8.24
CA ARG A 117 2.06 -5.71 8.87
C ARG A 117 2.61 -6.73 9.86
N ALA A 118 2.22 -6.59 11.11
CA ALA A 118 2.47 -7.54 12.18
C ALA A 118 1.23 -8.42 12.41
N THR A 119 1.46 -9.61 12.96
CA THR A 119 0.41 -10.51 13.46
C THR A 119 0.02 -10.18 14.90
N HIS A 120 0.98 -9.74 15.71
CA HIS A 120 0.79 -9.44 17.13
C HIS A 120 1.05 -7.97 17.46
N GLY A 121 0.45 -7.46 18.55
CA GLY A 121 0.55 -6.05 18.92
C GLY A 121 1.96 -5.62 19.33
N ASN A 122 2.69 -6.47 20.05
CA ASN A 122 4.09 -6.24 20.45
C ASN A 122 5.04 -6.17 19.23
N GLU A 123 4.83 -7.01 18.23
CA GLU A 123 5.52 -6.99 16.93
C GLU A 123 5.23 -5.67 16.18
N ALA A 124 4.01 -5.14 16.27
CA ALA A 124 3.63 -3.86 15.67
C ALA A 124 4.34 -2.67 16.35
N ILE A 125 4.38 -2.62 17.67
CA ILE A 125 5.10 -1.60 18.46
C ILE A 125 6.61 -1.67 18.14
N SER A 126 7.19 -2.88 18.07
CA SER A 126 8.60 -3.08 17.71
C SER A 126 8.90 -2.58 16.29
N SER A 127 8.01 -2.88 15.34
CA SER A 127 8.09 -2.40 13.95
C SER A 127 7.98 -0.88 13.84
N TYR A 128 7.20 -0.24 14.72
CA TYR A 128 7.03 1.21 14.74
C TYR A 128 8.33 1.90 15.17
N PHE A 129 8.96 1.43 16.25
CA PHE A 129 10.27 1.95 16.66
C PHE A 129 11.38 1.63 15.65
N ALA A 130 11.38 0.45 15.03
CA ALA A 130 12.30 0.13 13.95
C ALA A 130 12.15 1.09 12.75
N THR A 131 10.90 1.47 12.42
CA THR A 131 10.61 2.47 11.38
C THR A 131 11.19 3.84 11.72
N LEU A 132 10.97 4.36 12.93
CA LEU A 132 11.55 5.66 13.34
C LEU A 132 13.09 5.62 13.33
N ASN A 133 13.69 4.53 13.82
CA ASN A 133 15.14 4.32 13.81
C ASN A 133 15.75 4.21 12.40
N SER A 134 14.96 3.90 11.37
CA SER A 134 15.42 3.91 9.97
C SER A 134 15.64 5.32 9.40
N GLY A 135 15.30 6.37 10.15
CA GLY A 135 15.35 7.76 9.70
C GLY A 135 14.10 8.19 8.92
N TYR A 136 13.04 7.39 8.92
CA TYR A 136 11.74 7.77 8.38
C TYR A 136 11.08 8.83 9.27
N LYS A 137 10.79 10.01 8.71
CA LYS A 137 10.28 11.20 9.44
C LYS A 137 8.81 11.53 9.15
N ASP A 138 8.22 10.92 8.13
CA ASP A 138 6.81 11.09 7.82
C ASP A 138 5.98 10.32 8.87
N LYS A 139 4.81 10.84 9.28
CA LYS A 139 4.04 10.24 10.40
C LYS A 139 3.57 8.81 10.09
N VAL A 140 3.43 7.98 11.13
CA VAL A 140 2.97 6.58 11.09
C VAL A 140 1.94 6.35 12.20
N TRP A 141 0.95 5.50 11.96
CA TRP A 141 -0.04 5.06 12.95
C TRP A 141 -0.42 3.59 12.73
N ILE A 142 -0.98 2.93 13.75
CA ILE A 142 -1.27 1.49 13.69
C ILE A 142 -2.77 1.22 13.50
N LEU A 143 -3.12 0.59 12.39
CA LEU A 143 -4.46 0.05 12.14
C LEU A 143 -4.50 -1.42 12.56
N ASN A 144 -5.24 -1.73 13.61
CA ASN A 144 -5.59 -3.10 13.99
C ASN A 144 -6.83 -3.55 13.21
N VAL A 145 -6.70 -4.60 12.40
CA VAL A 145 -7.80 -5.25 11.71
C VAL A 145 -8.12 -6.56 12.41
N ILE A 146 -9.38 -6.76 12.77
CA ILE A 146 -9.89 -7.95 13.46
C ILE A 146 -11.19 -8.44 12.82
N ASP A 147 -11.60 -9.67 13.15
CA ASP A 147 -12.83 -10.33 12.67
C ASP A 147 -13.02 -10.31 11.13
N SER A 148 -11.91 -10.26 10.36
CA SER A 148 -11.95 -10.12 8.91
C SER A 148 -12.78 -11.22 8.26
N LYS A 149 -13.69 -10.82 7.35
CA LYS A 149 -14.51 -11.76 6.60
C LYS A 149 -13.62 -12.45 5.57
N GLU A 150 -13.48 -13.76 5.73
CA GLU A 150 -12.48 -14.52 4.99
C GLU A 150 -12.64 -14.39 3.47
N PHE A 151 -11.51 -14.28 2.79
CA PHE A 151 -11.43 -14.56 1.35
C PHE A 151 -12.01 -15.96 1.04
N PRO A 152 -12.71 -16.14 -0.09
CA PRO A 152 -12.98 -17.46 -0.64
C PRO A 152 -11.69 -18.28 -0.73
N ILE A 153 -11.77 -19.60 -0.52
CA ILE A 153 -10.59 -20.48 -0.45
C ILE A 153 -9.78 -20.41 -1.75
N GLU A 154 -10.48 -20.24 -2.87
CA GLU A 154 -9.96 -20.12 -4.23
C GLU A 154 -9.18 -18.81 -4.38
N THR A 155 -9.74 -17.70 -3.90
CA THR A 155 -9.08 -16.39 -3.86
C THR A 155 -7.84 -16.40 -2.95
N ARG A 156 -7.83 -17.18 -1.86
CA ARG A 156 -6.61 -17.39 -1.04
C ARG A 156 -5.53 -18.11 -1.82
N LYS A 157 -5.86 -19.21 -2.49
CA LYS A 157 -4.94 -19.96 -3.36
C LYS A 157 -4.38 -19.06 -4.46
N GLU A 158 -5.22 -18.24 -5.09
CA GLU A 158 -4.84 -17.30 -6.15
C GLU A 158 -3.94 -16.16 -5.65
N LEU A 159 -4.22 -15.56 -4.49
CA LEU A 159 -3.39 -14.50 -3.91
C LEU A 159 -2.01 -15.03 -3.43
N VAL A 160 -1.99 -16.23 -2.85
CA VAL A 160 -0.74 -16.90 -2.47
C VAL A 160 0.08 -17.26 -3.72
N ALA A 161 -0.55 -17.85 -4.76
CA ALA A 161 0.12 -18.12 -6.02
C ALA A 161 0.65 -16.84 -6.70
N THR A 162 -0.14 -15.75 -6.70
CA THR A 162 0.25 -14.44 -7.26
C THR A 162 1.46 -13.86 -6.53
N SER A 163 1.45 -13.84 -5.19
CA SER A 163 2.58 -13.32 -4.41
C SER A 163 3.84 -14.18 -4.56
N LEU A 164 3.72 -15.51 -4.60
CA LEU A 164 4.83 -16.41 -4.93
C LEU A 164 5.39 -16.15 -6.34
N PHE A 165 4.54 -15.86 -7.32
CA PHE A 165 4.93 -15.58 -8.70
C PHE A 165 5.63 -14.22 -8.88
N GLU A 166 5.20 -13.17 -8.18
CA GLU A 166 5.93 -11.89 -8.16
C GLU A 166 7.27 -11.99 -7.40
N ASN A 167 7.32 -12.77 -6.32
CA ASN A 167 8.58 -13.06 -5.61
C ASN A 167 9.58 -13.79 -6.53
N PHE A 168 9.13 -14.83 -7.25
CA PHE A 168 9.91 -15.53 -8.26
C PHE A 168 10.46 -14.59 -9.34
N LYS A 169 9.59 -13.76 -9.96
CA LYS A 169 10.02 -12.83 -11.01
C LYS A 169 11.01 -11.78 -10.51
N SER A 170 10.86 -11.32 -9.27
CA SER A 170 11.79 -10.37 -8.64
C SER A 170 13.16 -11.01 -8.42
N ALA A 171 13.21 -12.16 -7.74
CA ALA A 171 14.46 -12.87 -7.45
C ALA A 171 15.18 -13.35 -8.72
N ALA A 172 14.44 -13.80 -9.75
CA ALA A 172 15.02 -14.17 -11.04
C ALA A 172 15.62 -12.95 -11.77
N LYS A 173 14.96 -11.78 -11.72
CA LYS A 173 15.47 -10.53 -12.29
C LYS A 173 16.76 -10.07 -11.58
N GLU A 174 16.79 -10.09 -10.26
CA GLU A 174 17.96 -9.72 -9.46
C GLU A 174 19.18 -10.58 -9.79
N ASN A 175 18.95 -11.88 -10.04
CA ASN A 175 20.00 -12.84 -10.43
C ASN A 175 20.25 -12.90 -11.95
N ASN A 176 19.69 -11.97 -12.74
CA ASN A 176 19.81 -11.90 -14.20
C ASN A 176 19.40 -13.21 -14.94
N ILE A 177 18.49 -13.99 -14.35
CA ILE A 177 17.92 -15.20 -14.94
C ILE A 177 16.68 -14.82 -15.75
N ALA A 178 16.72 -15.06 -17.05
CA ALA A 178 15.55 -14.88 -17.91
C ALA A 178 14.43 -15.87 -17.54
N THR A 179 13.17 -15.45 -17.66
CA THR A 179 12.01 -16.28 -17.35
C THR A 179 10.93 -16.17 -18.42
N ARG A 180 10.12 -17.22 -18.57
CA ARG A 180 8.89 -17.20 -19.39
C ARG A 180 7.80 -17.99 -18.67
N THR A 181 6.56 -17.52 -18.75
CA THR A 181 5.40 -18.23 -18.19
C THR A 181 4.52 -18.75 -19.33
N ILE A 182 3.99 -19.95 -19.18
CA ILE A 182 3.05 -20.60 -20.11
C ILE A 182 1.89 -21.14 -19.28
N VAL A 183 0.66 -20.84 -19.69
CA VAL A 183 -0.57 -21.25 -18.98
C VAL A 183 -1.28 -22.32 -19.80
N GLY A 184 -1.72 -23.40 -19.13
CA GLY A 184 -2.60 -24.40 -19.73
C GLY A 184 -1.97 -25.21 -20.86
N LEU A 185 -0.70 -25.58 -20.72
CA LEU A 185 -0.09 -26.62 -21.54
C LEU A 185 -0.74 -27.96 -21.17
N SER A 186 -1.35 -28.68 -22.13
CA SER A 186 -1.85 -30.03 -21.87
C SER A 186 -0.69 -31.01 -21.72
N ASP A 187 -0.91 -32.09 -20.97
CA ASP A 187 -0.06 -33.29 -20.94
C ASP A 187 1.39 -33.05 -20.48
N VAL A 188 1.65 -31.89 -19.86
CA VAL A 188 2.90 -31.53 -19.19
C VAL A 188 2.57 -31.06 -17.77
N GLN A 189 3.40 -31.46 -16.79
CA GLN A 189 3.20 -31.08 -15.40
C GLN A 189 3.40 -29.56 -15.20
N SER A 190 2.72 -29.00 -14.20
CA SER A 190 3.01 -27.65 -13.73
C SER A 190 4.36 -27.58 -13.01
N GLY A 191 4.91 -26.38 -12.88
CA GLY A 191 6.15 -26.12 -12.13
C GLY A 191 7.20 -25.40 -12.96
N TYR A 192 8.44 -25.41 -12.46
CA TYR A 192 9.55 -24.61 -12.96
C TYR A 192 10.57 -25.52 -13.65
N TYR A 193 10.84 -25.24 -14.93
CA TYR A 193 11.73 -26.02 -15.79
C TYR A 193 12.99 -25.18 -16.10
N VAL A 194 14.17 -25.70 -15.75
CA VAL A 194 15.44 -25.03 -16.06
C VAL A 194 15.88 -25.38 -17.48
N ILE A 195 15.62 -24.48 -18.43
CA ILE A 195 15.82 -24.70 -19.86
C ILE A 195 17.28 -24.42 -20.26
N ALA A 196 17.89 -25.40 -20.93
CA ALA A 196 19.22 -25.36 -21.51
C ALA A 196 19.23 -24.97 -22.99
N GLY A 197 18.17 -25.30 -23.74
CA GLY A 197 18.06 -24.99 -25.17
C GLY A 197 16.65 -25.16 -25.73
N VAL A 198 16.38 -24.54 -26.89
CA VAL A 198 15.10 -24.62 -27.61
C VAL A 198 15.37 -24.88 -29.09
N PHE A 199 14.69 -25.86 -29.67
CA PHE A 199 14.98 -26.36 -31.02
C PHE A 199 13.70 -26.59 -31.82
N GLY A 200 13.66 -26.15 -33.08
CA GLY A 200 12.56 -26.48 -33.99
C GLY A 200 12.59 -27.95 -34.45
N ASP A 201 13.77 -28.55 -34.54
CA ASP A 201 13.99 -29.91 -35.00
C ASP A 201 14.43 -30.87 -33.88
N ARG A 202 13.79 -32.04 -33.82
CA ARG A 202 14.08 -33.15 -32.90
C ARG A 202 15.46 -33.77 -33.14
N SER A 203 16.03 -33.72 -34.35
CA SER A 203 17.41 -34.19 -34.59
C SER A 203 18.43 -33.39 -33.77
N ASN A 204 18.20 -32.07 -33.64
CA ASN A 204 19.07 -31.18 -32.87
C ASN A 204 18.87 -31.35 -31.36
N VAL A 205 17.64 -31.67 -30.90
CA VAL A 205 17.39 -32.13 -29.51
C VAL A 205 18.21 -33.37 -29.19
N ALA A 206 18.21 -34.37 -30.07
CA ALA A 206 18.96 -35.61 -29.87
C ALA A 206 20.49 -35.38 -29.82
N LYS A 207 21.03 -34.56 -30.74
CA LYS A 207 22.45 -34.15 -30.74
C LYS A 207 22.83 -33.42 -29.45
N PHE A 208 22.04 -32.44 -29.03
CA PHE A 208 22.30 -31.65 -27.82
C PHE A 208 22.21 -32.51 -26.56
N LYS A 209 21.19 -33.37 -26.43
CA LYS A 209 21.09 -34.32 -25.30
C LYS A 209 22.31 -35.25 -25.22
N ARG A 210 22.80 -35.80 -26.34
CA ARG A 210 24.04 -36.60 -26.36
C ARG A 210 25.26 -35.80 -25.88
N GLN A 211 25.38 -34.52 -26.24
CA GLN A 211 26.45 -33.61 -25.79
C GLN A 211 26.39 -33.27 -24.29
N LEU A 212 25.23 -33.42 -23.66
CA LEU A 212 25.04 -33.26 -22.21
C LEU A 212 25.33 -34.58 -21.48
N SER A 213 24.84 -35.71 -22.02
CA SER A 213 25.16 -37.05 -21.49
C SER A 213 26.67 -37.32 -21.51
N SER A 214 27.40 -36.91 -22.56
CA SER A 214 28.88 -37.02 -22.62
C SER A 214 29.63 -36.10 -21.65
N LYS A 215 28.91 -35.37 -20.78
CA LYS A 215 29.43 -34.52 -19.69
C LYS A 215 28.83 -34.91 -18.33
N ASN A 216 28.19 -36.08 -18.25
CA ASN A 216 27.43 -36.56 -17.09
C ASN A 216 26.30 -35.60 -16.64
N ILE A 217 25.68 -34.90 -17.61
CA ILE A 217 24.52 -34.04 -17.38
C ILE A 217 23.28 -34.72 -17.96
N THR A 218 22.38 -35.19 -17.09
CA THR A 218 21.07 -35.70 -17.49
C THR A 218 20.21 -34.55 -18.03
N ALA A 219 19.51 -34.79 -19.14
CA ALA A 219 18.67 -33.78 -19.78
C ALA A 219 17.39 -34.39 -20.37
N TYR A 220 16.28 -33.69 -20.16
CA TYR A 220 14.93 -34.07 -20.58
C TYR A 220 14.44 -33.11 -21.67
N SER A 221 13.28 -33.40 -22.26
CA SER A 221 12.77 -32.62 -23.39
C SER A 221 11.24 -32.66 -23.45
N LEU A 222 10.61 -31.49 -23.56
CA LEU A 222 9.17 -31.31 -23.77
C LEU A 222 8.92 -30.63 -25.12
N THR A 223 7.77 -30.89 -25.75
CA THR A 223 7.36 -30.24 -27.02
C THR A 223 6.14 -29.36 -26.77
N HIS A 224 6.16 -28.12 -27.26
CA HIS A 224 5.01 -27.22 -27.11
C HIS A 224 3.99 -27.47 -28.25
N PRO A 225 2.77 -27.97 -27.98
CA PRO A 225 1.88 -28.55 -29.01
C PRO A 225 1.50 -27.56 -30.13
N LYS A 226 1.29 -26.28 -29.81
CA LYS A 226 0.90 -25.27 -30.81
C LYS A 226 2.04 -24.75 -31.70
N THR A 227 3.30 -24.86 -31.26
CA THR A 227 4.45 -24.26 -31.97
C THR A 227 5.49 -25.28 -32.41
N GLN A 228 5.35 -26.54 -31.99
CA GLN A 228 6.26 -27.66 -32.22
C GLN A 228 7.72 -27.42 -31.78
N LEU A 229 7.98 -26.33 -31.05
CA LEU A 229 9.28 -26.05 -30.44
C LEU A 229 9.55 -27.06 -29.31
N ASN A 230 10.74 -27.63 -29.34
CA ASN A 230 11.22 -28.64 -28.42
C ASN A 230 12.17 -27.97 -27.41
N TYR A 231 11.82 -28.00 -26.13
CA TYR A 231 12.58 -27.36 -25.05
C TYR A 231 13.36 -28.42 -24.29
N VAL A 232 14.70 -28.31 -24.26
CA VAL A 232 15.57 -29.20 -23.49
C VAL A 232 15.80 -28.61 -22.11
N TYR A 233 15.48 -29.36 -21.07
CA TYR A 233 15.58 -28.93 -19.67
C TYR A 233 16.46 -29.87 -18.85
N LEU A 234 17.14 -29.31 -17.85
CA LEU A 234 18.06 -30.05 -16.99
C LEU A 234 17.38 -30.52 -15.69
N GLN A 235 16.37 -29.79 -15.25
CA GLN A 235 15.65 -29.99 -13.99
C GLN A 235 14.22 -29.47 -14.12
N HIS A 236 13.30 -30.11 -13.40
CA HIS A 236 11.92 -29.68 -13.19
C HIS A 236 11.63 -29.74 -11.70
N THR A 237 11.03 -28.69 -11.14
CA THR A 237 10.76 -28.54 -9.71
C THR A 237 9.36 -27.95 -9.49
N GLN A 238 8.78 -28.15 -8.30
CA GLN A 238 7.59 -27.40 -7.88
C GLN A 238 7.95 -26.09 -7.15
N ASP A 239 9.06 -26.06 -6.40
CA ASP A 239 9.58 -24.82 -5.81
C ASP A 239 10.48 -24.08 -6.80
N TRP A 240 10.17 -22.80 -7.06
CA TRP A 240 10.98 -21.93 -7.89
C TRP A 240 12.34 -21.60 -7.27
N LYS A 241 12.48 -21.67 -5.94
CA LYS A 241 13.75 -21.43 -5.24
C LYS A 241 14.79 -22.47 -5.63
N GLU A 242 14.38 -23.74 -5.77
CA GLU A 242 15.24 -24.84 -6.19
C GLU A 242 15.73 -24.62 -7.63
N ALA A 243 14.80 -24.39 -8.57
CA ALA A 243 15.13 -24.08 -9.96
C ALA A 243 16.01 -22.83 -10.10
N LEU A 244 15.81 -21.81 -9.26
CA LEU A 244 16.65 -20.62 -9.22
C LEU A 244 18.04 -20.90 -8.65
N ALA A 245 18.14 -21.63 -7.53
CA ALA A 245 19.41 -22.00 -6.91
C ALA A 245 20.30 -22.81 -7.87
N SER A 246 19.76 -23.84 -8.53
CA SER A 246 20.48 -24.62 -9.53
C SER A 246 20.82 -23.81 -10.80
N SER A 247 19.96 -22.84 -11.17
CA SER A 247 20.25 -21.87 -12.25
C SER A 247 21.38 -20.89 -11.89
N ILE A 248 21.54 -20.55 -10.60
CA ILE A 248 22.62 -19.68 -10.10
C ILE A 248 23.92 -20.50 -9.95
N SER A 249 23.88 -21.66 -9.29
CA SER A 249 25.07 -22.53 -9.10
C SER A 249 25.61 -23.12 -10.41
N LYS A 250 24.84 -23.00 -11.51
CA LYS A 250 25.12 -23.62 -12.81
C LYS A 250 25.22 -25.14 -12.72
N PHE A 251 24.33 -25.74 -11.93
CA PHE A 251 24.41 -27.14 -11.51
C PHE A 251 25.80 -27.44 -10.93
N ASP A 252 26.23 -26.60 -9.99
CA ASP A 252 27.48 -26.73 -9.24
C ASP A 252 28.70 -26.67 -10.17
N GLY A 253 28.67 -25.69 -11.07
CA GLY A 253 29.67 -25.46 -12.12
C GLY A 253 29.60 -26.42 -13.32
N ARG A 254 28.78 -27.49 -13.27
CA ARG A 254 28.71 -28.51 -14.32
C ARG A 254 28.20 -27.95 -15.66
N TYR A 255 27.24 -27.03 -15.65
CA TYR A 255 26.64 -26.47 -16.86
C TYR A 255 27.09 -25.03 -17.15
N LYS A 256 28.18 -24.88 -17.91
CA LYS A 256 28.82 -23.58 -18.19
C LYS A 256 28.06 -22.63 -19.14
N GLN A 257 26.93 -23.04 -19.72
CA GLN A 257 26.16 -22.20 -20.66
C GLN A 257 25.02 -21.43 -19.95
N LYS A 258 24.37 -20.51 -20.66
CA LYS A 258 23.19 -19.80 -20.13
C LYS A 258 22.00 -20.77 -19.99
N VAL A 259 21.20 -20.56 -18.96
CA VAL A 259 19.90 -21.22 -18.72
C VAL A 259 18.84 -20.16 -18.45
N TRP A 260 17.57 -20.51 -18.63
CA TRP A 260 16.43 -19.66 -18.31
C TRP A 260 15.27 -20.52 -17.75
N ILE A 261 14.42 -19.94 -16.90
CA ILE A 261 13.40 -20.70 -16.18
C ILE A 261 12.03 -20.56 -16.87
N MET A 262 11.45 -21.68 -17.28
CA MET A 262 10.09 -21.73 -17.81
C MET A 262 9.12 -22.16 -16.70
N ASN A 263 8.16 -21.30 -16.35
CA ASN A 263 7.06 -21.62 -15.45
C ASN A 263 5.87 -22.14 -16.27
N ILE A 264 5.44 -23.38 -16.02
CA ILE A 264 4.20 -23.94 -16.57
C ILE A 264 3.13 -23.89 -15.48
N GLN A 265 2.08 -23.10 -15.73
CA GLN A 265 0.92 -22.96 -14.85
C GLN A 265 -0.21 -23.90 -15.30
N ALA A 266 -0.81 -24.61 -14.35
CA ALA A 266 -1.94 -25.51 -14.58
C ALA A 266 -3.16 -24.75 -15.13
N ASN A 267 -3.99 -25.41 -15.96
CA ASN A 267 -5.23 -24.82 -16.43
C ASN A 267 -6.30 -24.86 -15.31
N ALA A 268 -6.71 -23.70 -14.81
CA ALA A 268 -7.76 -23.57 -13.79
C ALA A 268 -9.08 -24.25 -14.19
N GLN A 269 -9.42 -24.31 -15.49
CA GLN A 269 -10.65 -24.97 -15.97
C GLN A 269 -10.66 -26.50 -15.75
N LYS A 270 -9.51 -27.13 -15.46
CA LYS A 270 -9.48 -28.56 -15.11
C LYS A 270 -9.84 -28.80 -13.64
N LEU A 271 -9.63 -27.84 -12.74
CA LEU A 271 -10.07 -27.95 -11.34
C LEU A 271 -11.59 -27.70 -11.17
N SER A 272 -12.22 -26.99 -12.11
CA SER A 272 -13.64 -26.64 -11.99
C SER A 272 -14.58 -27.76 -12.41
N LYS A 273 -14.24 -28.56 -13.44
CA LYS A 273 -15.16 -29.58 -13.97
C LYS A 273 -15.48 -30.70 -12.99
N ASP A 274 -14.52 -31.08 -12.15
CA ASP A 274 -14.68 -32.17 -11.20
C ASP A 274 -15.44 -31.76 -9.91
N ASN A 275 -15.90 -30.50 -9.81
CA ASN A 275 -16.56 -29.92 -8.63
C ASN A 275 -17.88 -29.18 -8.93
N ILE A 276 -18.40 -29.19 -10.17
CA ILE A 276 -19.58 -28.38 -10.55
C ILE A 276 -20.92 -29.09 -10.34
N ASP A 277 -20.97 -30.43 -10.32
CA ASP A 277 -22.19 -31.18 -9.99
C ASP A 277 -22.43 -31.25 -8.48
N ASN A 278 -22.67 -30.09 -7.86
CA ASN A 278 -23.69 -29.93 -6.82
C ASN A 278 -24.02 -28.45 -6.55
N ARG A 279 -25.32 -28.16 -6.36
CA ARG A 279 -25.88 -26.90 -5.86
C ARG A 279 -25.69 -25.64 -6.73
N LEU A 280 -26.36 -25.64 -7.88
CA LEU A 280 -27.01 -24.42 -8.36
C LEU A 280 -28.29 -24.18 -7.54
N ASP A 281 -28.37 -23.05 -6.81
CA ASP A 281 -29.60 -22.25 -6.71
C ASP A 281 -29.35 -20.88 -6.02
N LYS A 282 -30.12 -19.85 -6.44
CA LYS A 282 -30.68 -18.71 -5.65
C LYS A 282 -29.91 -18.18 -4.41
N THR A 283 -29.64 -16.88 -4.18
CA THR A 283 -29.91 -15.55 -4.80
C THR A 283 -29.01 -14.52 -4.03
N THR A 284 -28.84 -13.20 -4.28
CA THR A 284 -29.40 -12.14 -5.15
C THR A 284 -28.31 -11.07 -5.41
N ALA A 285 -28.49 -10.17 -6.39
CA ALA A 285 -27.72 -8.92 -6.43
C ALA A 285 -28.11 -7.96 -5.27
N VAL A 286 -27.14 -7.24 -4.70
CA VAL A 286 -27.37 -6.26 -3.61
C VAL A 286 -26.74 -4.91 -3.95
N THR A 287 -27.58 -3.86 -3.97
CA THR A 287 -27.21 -2.48 -4.31
C THR A 287 -26.48 -1.76 -3.18
N VAL A 288 -25.49 -0.95 -3.52
CA VAL A 288 -24.70 -0.16 -2.56
C VAL A 288 -25.55 0.87 -1.80
N ARG A 289 -25.46 0.82 -0.47
CA ARG A 289 -25.80 1.89 0.51
C ARG A 289 -24.57 2.01 1.40
N LYS A 290 -23.95 3.15 1.73
CA LYS A 290 -24.45 4.50 2.12
C LYS A 290 -25.21 4.62 3.48
N PRO A 291 -24.88 3.91 4.60
CA PRO A 291 -25.66 4.00 5.84
C PRO A 291 -25.07 4.93 6.92
N MET A 292 -23.74 5.07 7.01
CA MET A 292 -23.01 5.57 8.18
C MET A 292 -23.40 6.99 8.64
N LEU A 293 -23.78 7.86 7.70
CA LEU A 293 -24.27 9.23 7.98
C LEU A 293 -25.58 9.26 8.78
N ALA A 294 -26.45 8.26 8.65
CA ALA A 294 -27.77 8.21 9.29
C ALA A 294 -27.74 7.67 10.74
N GLU A 295 -26.61 7.09 11.16
CA GLU A 295 -26.44 6.45 12.46
C GLU A 295 -25.66 7.34 13.44
N ILE A 296 -24.69 8.10 12.92
CA ILE A 296 -23.97 9.14 13.70
C ILE A 296 -24.93 10.25 14.14
N THR A 297 -25.81 10.71 13.24
CA THR A 297 -26.70 11.86 13.46
C THR A 297 -27.81 11.63 14.49
N LYS A 298 -28.21 10.37 14.75
CA LYS A 298 -29.24 10.05 15.77
C LYS A 298 -28.76 10.12 17.21
N THR A 299 -27.44 10.10 17.44
CA THR A 299 -26.88 9.77 18.77
C THR A 299 -26.54 11.01 19.63
N PHE A 300 -26.61 12.23 19.07
CA PHE A 300 -26.07 13.45 19.72
C PHE A 300 -27.10 14.51 20.15
N LEU A 301 -28.37 14.14 20.31
CA LEU A 301 -29.41 15.03 20.87
C LEU A 301 -29.27 15.20 22.40
N SER A 302 -28.25 15.93 22.88
CA SER A 302 -28.10 16.26 24.31
C SER A 302 -27.45 17.64 24.59
N LYS A 303 -28.33 18.61 24.84
CA LYS A 303 -28.24 19.88 25.64
C LYS A 303 -27.05 20.85 25.52
N ASP A 304 -25.93 20.48 24.93
CA ASP A 304 -24.87 21.41 24.51
C ASP A 304 -25.11 21.84 23.05
N PRO A 305 -24.62 23.02 22.60
CA PRO A 305 -24.69 23.38 21.18
C PRO A 305 -23.96 22.31 20.34
N PRO A 306 -24.66 21.62 19.40
CA PRO A 306 -24.23 20.31 18.89
C PRO A 306 -22.86 20.36 18.18
N ASN A 307 -22.53 21.50 17.57
CA ASN A 307 -21.27 21.75 16.90
C ASN A 307 -20.04 21.50 17.79
N SER A 308 -20.06 21.83 19.09
CA SER A 308 -18.84 21.74 19.93
C SER A 308 -18.34 20.30 20.10
N LYS A 309 -19.27 19.35 20.32
CA LYS A 309 -18.96 17.90 20.44
C LYS A 309 -18.51 17.31 19.11
N LEU A 310 -19.06 17.79 17.98
CA LEU A 310 -18.64 17.36 16.65
C LEU A 310 -17.26 17.90 16.27
N ILE A 311 -16.96 19.17 16.57
CA ILE A 311 -15.64 19.79 16.37
C ILE A 311 -14.57 19.09 17.21
N GLN A 312 -14.80 18.88 18.51
CA GLN A 312 -13.86 18.16 19.39
C GLN A 312 -13.54 16.75 18.87
N LYS A 313 -14.52 16.06 18.28
CA LYS A 313 -14.34 14.73 17.67
C LYS A 313 -13.60 14.80 16.32
N ALA A 314 -13.83 15.85 15.54
CA ALA A 314 -13.09 16.10 14.30
C ALA A 314 -11.61 16.44 14.58
N ASP A 315 -11.34 17.22 15.63
CA ASP A 315 -10.00 17.56 16.12
C ASP A 315 -9.25 16.29 16.60
N ASP A 316 -9.90 15.47 17.43
CA ASP A 316 -9.36 14.17 17.89
C ASP A 316 -8.99 13.24 16.71
N TYR A 317 -9.80 13.25 15.63
CA TYR A 317 -9.51 12.50 14.41
C TYR A 317 -8.39 13.14 13.58
N PHE A 318 -8.30 14.48 13.55
CA PHE A 318 -7.27 15.22 12.83
C PHE A 318 -5.88 14.98 13.42
N ASP A 319 -5.75 15.04 14.74
CA ASP A 319 -4.48 14.80 15.45
C ASP A 319 -4.02 13.34 15.29
N LYS A 320 -4.96 12.39 15.28
CA LYS A 320 -4.73 10.97 14.96
C LYS A 320 -4.50 10.68 13.47
N MET A 321 -4.48 11.71 12.61
CA MET A 321 -4.29 11.63 11.15
C MET A 321 -5.39 10.87 10.40
N TRP A 322 -6.58 10.74 10.98
CA TRP A 322 -7.76 10.17 10.34
C TRP A 322 -8.45 11.24 9.50
N TYR A 323 -7.69 11.79 8.55
CA TYR A 323 -8.03 12.97 7.76
C TYR A 323 -9.24 12.79 6.83
N ALA A 324 -9.71 11.57 6.61
CA ALA A 324 -10.96 11.35 5.90
C ALA A 324 -12.17 11.53 6.85
N GLU A 325 -12.11 10.87 8.00
CA GLU A 325 -13.16 10.91 9.02
C GLU A 325 -13.22 12.28 9.73
N ALA A 326 -12.08 12.96 9.87
CA ALA A 326 -12.02 14.35 10.34
C ALA A 326 -12.67 15.29 9.31
N ALA A 327 -12.34 15.15 8.02
CA ALA A 327 -12.95 15.93 6.94
C ALA A 327 -14.48 15.79 6.93
N GLU A 328 -15.01 14.57 6.99
CA GLU A 328 -16.46 14.33 7.03
C GLU A 328 -17.16 15.06 8.19
N LEU A 329 -16.53 15.12 9.38
CA LEU A 329 -17.09 15.84 10.52
C LEU A 329 -16.98 17.37 10.39
N TYR A 330 -15.88 17.91 9.85
CA TYR A 330 -15.79 19.35 9.58
C TYR A 330 -16.75 19.77 8.46
N GLU A 331 -16.89 18.99 7.37
CA GLU A 331 -17.86 19.28 6.31
C GLU A 331 -19.30 19.23 6.82
N LEU A 332 -19.62 18.32 7.76
CA LEU A 332 -20.92 18.28 8.43
C LEU A 332 -21.18 19.57 9.21
N VAL A 333 -20.27 19.96 10.11
CA VAL A 333 -20.38 21.20 10.91
C VAL A 333 -20.47 22.44 10.00
N LEU A 334 -19.68 22.50 8.92
CA LEU A 334 -19.74 23.58 7.91
C LEU A 334 -20.97 23.52 7.00
N SER A 335 -21.81 22.49 7.10
CA SER A 335 -23.10 22.40 6.39
C SER A 335 -24.29 22.86 7.23
N GLU A 336 -24.19 22.84 8.57
CA GLU A 336 -25.30 23.17 9.48
C GLU A 336 -25.58 24.68 9.60
N SER A 337 -24.54 25.52 9.71
CA SER A 337 -24.69 26.99 9.82
C SER A 337 -23.52 27.74 9.17
N LYS A 338 -23.80 28.93 8.63
CA LYS A 338 -22.76 29.88 8.19
C LYS A 338 -21.96 30.47 9.35
N GLU A 339 -22.46 30.40 10.58
CA GLU A 339 -21.75 30.87 11.78
C GLU A 339 -20.56 29.94 12.11
N ASN A 340 -20.61 28.68 11.67
CA ASN A 340 -19.52 27.71 11.83
C ASN A 340 -18.34 27.95 10.88
N TYR A 341 -18.40 28.95 9.99
CA TYR A 341 -17.35 29.28 9.00
C TYR A 341 -16.16 30.02 9.63
N THR A 342 -15.69 29.55 10.79
CA THR A 342 -14.53 30.12 11.46
C THR A 342 -13.23 29.77 10.70
N TYR A 343 -12.22 30.63 10.82
CA TYR A 343 -10.90 30.43 10.22
C TYR A 343 -10.34 29.02 10.49
N GLU A 344 -10.41 28.58 11.75
CA GLU A 344 -9.87 27.30 12.21
C GLU A 344 -10.62 26.10 11.63
N ILE A 345 -11.96 26.10 11.63
CA ILE A 345 -12.76 24.97 11.15
C ILE A 345 -12.59 24.81 9.63
N ILE A 346 -12.60 25.91 8.87
CA ILE A 346 -12.36 25.87 7.41
C ILE A 346 -10.91 25.44 7.12
N GLN A 347 -9.93 25.91 7.90
CA GLN A 347 -8.53 25.48 7.75
C GLN A 347 -8.40 23.97 8.00
N LYS A 348 -8.92 23.45 9.12
CA LYS A 348 -8.82 22.01 9.44
C LYS A 348 -9.60 21.15 8.43
N ALA A 349 -10.72 21.62 7.87
CA ALA A 349 -11.40 20.97 6.75
C ALA A 349 -10.52 20.89 5.49
N GLY A 350 -9.96 22.02 5.05
CA GLY A 350 -9.07 22.10 3.89
C GLY A 350 -7.80 21.25 4.05
N ASP A 351 -7.17 21.31 5.22
CA ASP A 351 -6.02 20.48 5.60
C ASP A 351 -6.37 18.99 5.59
N SER A 352 -7.52 18.60 6.14
CA SER A 352 -7.97 17.20 6.16
C SER A 352 -8.12 16.62 4.74
N HIS A 353 -8.82 17.33 3.85
CA HIS A 353 -8.92 16.91 2.45
C HIS A 353 -7.57 16.92 1.74
N TYR A 354 -6.70 17.88 2.04
CA TYR A 354 -5.36 17.99 1.46
C TYR A 354 -4.47 16.80 1.85
N PHE A 355 -4.42 16.42 3.13
CA PHE A 355 -3.63 15.29 3.60
C PHE A 355 -4.20 13.94 3.12
N ASN A 356 -5.53 13.79 3.04
CA ASN A 356 -6.19 12.65 2.38
C ASN A 356 -6.07 12.67 0.82
N SER A 357 -5.33 13.64 0.27
CA SER A 357 -5.11 13.85 -1.17
C SER A 357 -6.38 14.04 -2.02
N ASN A 358 -7.49 14.46 -1.40
CA ASN A 358 -8.68 14.95 -2.09
C ASN A 358 -8.48 16.43 -2.45
N MET A 359 -7.66 16.67 -3.49
CA MET A 359 -7.25 18.01 -3.89
C MET A 359 -8.41 18.89 -4.37
N GLU A 360 -9.55 18.30 -4.75
CA GLU A 360 -10.74 19.04 -5.19
C GLU A 360 -11.54 19.63 -4.03
N ARG A 361 -11.84 18.83 -3.00
CA ARG A 361 -12.44 19.36 -1.75
C ARG A 361 -11.46 20.25 -0.99
N ALA A 362 -10.16 19.93 -0.99
CA ALA A 362 -9.15 20.83 -0.43
C ALA A 362 -9.16 22.19 -1.13
N TYR A 363 -9.19 22.22 -2.47
CA TYR A 363 -9.33 23.45 -3.24
C TYR A 363 -10.59 24.24 -2.83
N HIS A 364 -11.75 23.58 -2.70
CA HIS A 364 -13.00 24.22 -2.30
C HIS A 364 -12.87 24.97 -0.96
N TRP A 365 -12.41 24.30 0.10
CA TRP A 365 -12.29 24.91 1.43
C TRP A 365 -11.20 25.97 1.49
N TYR A 366 -10.07 25.81 0.80
CA TYR A 366 -9.06 26.87 0.71
C TYR A 366 -9.53 28.09 -0.10
N ASP A 367 -10.38 27.91 -1.12
CA ASP A 367 -10.96 29.03 -1.87
C ASP A 367 -11.88 29.87 -0.98
N ILE A 368 -12.65 29.22 -0.11
CA ILE A 368 -13.47 29.86 0.93
C ILE A 368 -12.58 30.54 1.97
N LEU A 369 -11.59 29.84 2.55
CA LEU A 369 -10.66 30.39 3.55
C LEU A 369 -9.95 31.65 3.02
N TYR A 370 -9.43 31.60 1.80
CA TYR A 370 -8.73 32.72 1.16
C TYR A 370 -9.67 33.88 0.80
N THR A 371 -10.95 33.62 0.55
CA THR A 371 -11.94 34.67 0.24
C THR A 371 -12.43 35.35 1.50
N SER A 372 -12.80 34.59 2.54
CA SER A 372 -13.32 35.12 3.81
C SER A 372 -12.24 35.77 4.70
N TYR A 373 -11.06 35.14 4.80
CA TYR A 373 -10.01 35.51 5.77
C TYR A 373 -8.71 35.99 5.10
N LYS A 374 -8.84 36.59 3.92
CA LYS A 374 -7.76 36.95 2.98
C LYS A 374 -6.49 37.56 3.60
N ASN A 375 -6.63 38.38 4.64
CA ASN A 375 -5.51 39.06 5.30
C ASN A 375 -4.77 38.13 6.29
N GLU A 376 -5.52 37.28 6.99
CA GLU A 376 -5.03 36.35 8.02
C GLU A 376 -4.35 35.12 7.41
N VAL A 377 -4.92 34.53 6.34
CA VAL A 377 -4.47 33.26 5.72
C VAL A 377 -2.95 33.14 5.64
N SER A 378 -2.37 32.24 6.45
CA SER A 378 -0.91 32.06 6.58
C SER A 378 -0.21 31.72 5.25
N ALA A 379 1.10 31.94 5.16
CA ALA A 379 1.88 31.50 4.00
C ALA A 379 1.70 29.99 3.72
N GLU A 380 1.66 29.15 4.77
CA GLU A 380 1.42 27.71 4.63
C GLU A 380 0.05 27.41 3.98
N ASN A 381 -1.01 28.12 4.39
CA ASN A 381 -2.34 27.93 3.82
C ASN A 381 -2.40 28.40 2.35
N ILE A 382 -1.71 29.49 1.99
CA ILE A 382 -1.54 29.91 0.59
C ILE A 382 -0.78 28.84 -0.22
N PHE A 383 0.24 28.19 0.36
CA PHE A 383 0.96 27.09 -0.29
C PHE A 383 0.08 25.86 -0.52
N LYS A 384 -0.65 25.38 0.50
CA LYS A 384 -1.58 24.24 0.37
C LYS A 384 -2.69 24.53 -0.65
N TYR A 385 -3.23 25.76 -0.65
CA TYR A 385 -4.18 26.24 -1.65
C TYR A 385 -3.60 26.22 -3.06
N ALA A 386 -2.41 26.79 -3.28
CA ALA A 386 -1.72 26.74 -4.58
C ALA A 386 -1.42 25.29 -5.03
N HIS A 387 -1.10 24.39 -4.10
CA HIS A 387 -0.86 22.99 -4.41
C HIS A 387 -2.15 22.22 -4.76
N SER A 388 -3.26 22.48 -4.07
CA SER A 388 -4.60 21.94 -4.43
C SER A 388 -5.05 22.42 -5.83
N LEU A 389 -4.72 23.65 -6.21
CA LEU A 389 -4.93 24.18 -7.56
C LEU A 389 -4.03 23.50 -8.61
N LYS A 390 -2.75 23.21 -8.31
CA LYS A 390 -1.91 22.34 -9.19
C LYS A 390 -2.54 20.95 -9.33
N GLY A 391 -3.05 20.37 -8.22
CA GLY A 391 -3.68 19.06 -8.18
C GLY A 391 -5.02 18.97 -8.93
N THR A 392 -5.68 20.11 -9.17
CA THR A 392 -6.94 20.22 -9.93
C THR A 392 -6.76 20.88 -11.31
N GLY A 393 -5.53 20.91 -11.85
CA GLY A 393 -5.23 21.41 -13.20
C GLY A 393 -5.25 22.94 -13.36
N LYS A 394 -5.55 23.70 -12.30
CA LYS A 394 -5.75 25.16 -12.33
C LYS A 394 -4.42 25.93 -12.23
N TYR A 395 -3.45 25.53 -13.07
CA TYR A 395 -2.04 25.93 -12.99
C TYR A 395 -1.82 27.46 -13.01
N ALA A 396 -2.59 28.20 -13.81
CA ALA A 396 -2.48 29.66 -13.87
C ALA A 396 -2.87 30.35 -12.54
N ARG A 397 -3.90 29.84 -11.83
CA ARG A 397 -4.30 30.35 -10.51
C ARG A 397 -3.29 29.92 -9.44
N ALA A 398 -2.83 28.68 -9.47
CA ALA A 398 -1.76 28.18 -8.60
C ALA A 398 -0.48 29.03 -8.69
N LYS A 399 -0.05 29.36 -9.92
CA LYS A 399 1.12 30.19 -10.21
C LYS A 399 1.03 31.61 -9.62
N ARG A 400 -0.17 32.22 -9.66
CA ARG A 400 -0.42 33.52 -9.01
C ARG A 400 -0.34 33.43 -7.48
N LEU A 401 -0.83 32.33 -6.89
CA LEU A 401 -0.77 32.11 -5.44
C LEU A 401 0.61 31.72 -4.93
N MET A 402 1.43 30.99 -5.70
CA MET A 402 2.84 30.76 -5.36
C MET A 402 3.64 32.07 -5.26
N ARG A 403 3.42 33.01 -6.19
CA ARG A 403 4.01 34.37 -6.11
C ARG A 403 3.56 35.13 -4.85
N LEU A 404 2.32 34.93 -4.39
CA LEU A 404 1.82 35.52 -3.15
C LEU A 404 2.41 34.84 -1.90
N TYR A 405 2.56 33.51 -1.93
CA TYR A 405 3.27 32.74 -0.91
C TYR A 405 4.72 33.23 -0.75
N ASP A 406 5.48 33.35 -1.84
CA ASP A 406 6.86 33.85 -1.79
C ASP A 406 6.94 35.29 -1.23
N LYS A 407 5.95 36.14 -1.53
CA LYS A 407 5.86 37.49 -0.96
C LYS A 407 5.53 37.48 0.54
N LYS A 408 4.58 36.64 0.99
CA LYS A 408 4.18 36.56 2.40
C LYS A 408 5.28 35.90 3.25
N LEU A 409 5.87 34.81 2.76
CA LEU A 409 7.00 34.11 3.40
C LEU A 409 8.22 35.03 3.61
N LYS A 410 8.60 35.82 2.60
CA LYS A 410 9.66 36.84 2.73
C LYS A 410 9.35 37.89 3.81
N LYS A 411 8.07 38.33 3.91
CA LYS A 411 7.64 39.30 4.95
C LYS A 411 7.66 38.68 6.35
N GLU A 412 7.35 37.40 6.47
CA GLU A 412 7.34 36.63 7.73
C GLU A 412 8.74 36.17 8.17
N GLY A 413 9.81 36.62 7.50
CA GLY A 413 11.20 36.20 7.79
C GLY A 413 11.52 34.75 7.39
N GLY A 414 10.54 34.04 6.83
CA GLY A 414 10.66 32.65 6.41
C GLY A 414 11.60 32.51 5.21
N ARG A 415 12.48 31.51 5.29
CA ARG A 415 13.20 31.00 4.11
C ARG A 415 12.28 30.00 3.41
N ARG A 416 12.28 29.96 2.06
CA ARG A 416 11.73 28.82 1.30
C ARG A 416 12.30 27.52 1.90
N TYR A 417 11.56 26.42 1.81
CA TYR A 417 12.19 25.09 1.87
C TYR A 417 13.44 25.13 0.99
N ALA A 418 14.59 24.71 1.53
CA ALA A 418 15.89 25.06 0.99
C ALA A 418 15.97 24.73 -0.50
N LEU A 419 16.78 25.47 -1.28
CA LEU A 419 16.90 25.31 -2.74
C LEU A 419 17.27 23.88 -3.18
N ASN A 420 17.67 22.99 -2.26
CA ASN A 420 17.98 21.59 -2.52
C ASN A 420 16.89 20.61 -2.02
N ASP A 421 15.66 21.08 -1.77
CA ASP A 421 14.51 20.23 -1.45
C ASP A 421 14.15 19.32 -2.66
N PRO A 422 14.11 17.98 -2.50
CA PRO A 422 13.77 17.05 -3.59
C PRO A 422 12.39 17.26 -4.23
N ARG A 423 11.51 18.05 -3.60
CA ARG A 423 10.17 18.39 -4.11
C ARG A 423 10.18 19.60 -5.06
N THR A 424 11.23 20.41 -5.09
CA THR A 424 11.38 21.55 -6.00
C THR A 424 12.15 21.11 -7.24
N THR A 425 11.47 20.99 -8.38
CA THR A 425 12.14 20.52 -9.60
C THR A 425 13.15 21.56 -10.12
N PRO A 426 14.27 21.13 -10.77
CA PRO A 426 15.15 22.06 -11.47
C PRO A 426 14.42 22.90 -12.52
N LYS A 427 13.38 22.31 -13.15
CA LYS A 427 12.50 23.02 -14.08
C LYS A 427 11.72 24.16 -13.43
N GLU A 428 11.24 23.99 -12.19
CA GLU A 428 10.58 25.08 -11.44
C GLU A 428 11.55 26.20 -11.07
N LYS A 429 12.83 25.91 -10.75
CA LYS A 429 13.85 26.97 -10.54
C LYS A 429 14.10 27.78 -11.82
N VAL A 430 14.31 27.09 -12.94
CA VAL A 430 14.54 27.73 -14.25
C VAL A 430 13.32 28.54 -14.68
N LEU A 431 12.11 28.00 -14.46
CA LEU A 431 10.87 28.68 -14.74
C LEU A 431 10.66 29.91 -13.84
N ASP A 432 10.94 29.83 -12.53
CA ASP A 432 10.89 30.97 -11.61
C ASP A 432 11.83 32.10 -12.07
N ASN A 433 13.05 31.76 -12.50
CA ASN A 433 14.01 32.73 -13.02
C ASN A 433 13.50 33.40 -14.32
N ILE A 434 13.06 32.62 -15.31
CA ILE A 434 12.49 33.14 -16.57
C ILE A 434 11.28 34.04 -16.33
N LEU A 435 10.49 33.75 -15.28
CA LEU A 435 9.31 34.52 -14.89
C LEU A 435 9.58 35.70 -13.95
N ALA A 436 10.84 35.90 -13.55
CA ALA A 436 11.33 37.06 -12.81
C ALA A 436 12.03 38.07 -13.74
N THR A 437 12.30 37.70 -15.00
CA THR A 437 12.74 38.62 -16.05
C THR A 437 11.65 39.64 -16.34
N GLU A 438 11.88 40.91 -15.99
CA GLU A 438 10.85 41.98 -16.07
C GLU A 438 10.59 42.45 -17.51
N GLN A 439 11.53 42.22 -18.43
CA GLN A 439 11.36 42.43 -19.88
C GLN A 439 11.91 41.21 -20.64
N PRO A 440 11.06 40.28 -21.12
CA PRO A 440 11.50 39.17 -21.97
C PRO A 440 11.62 39.60 -23.44
N ASP A 441 12.77 39.35 -24.06
CA ASP A 441 13.07 39.68 -25.47
C ASP A 441 12.29 38.84 -26.52
N TYR A 442 11.22 38.15 -26.10
CA TYR A 442 10.46 37.23 -26.92
C TYR A 442 8.95 37.36 -26.67
N THR A 443 8.15 37.24 -27.74
CA THR A 443 6.69 37.19 -27.64
C THR A 443 6.17 35.87 -28.22
N ILE A 444 5.32 35.18 -27.47
CA ILE A 444 4.69 33.94 -27.91
C ILE A 444 3.41 34.29 -28.67
N ARG A 445 3.27 33.78 -29.89
CA ARG A 445 2.05 33.91 -30.70
C ARG A 445 1.57 32.52 -31.12
N ASN A 446 0.26 32.28 -31.03
CA ASN A 446 -0.33 31.04 -31.52
C ASN A 446 -0.45 31.11 -33.05
N ILE A 447 -0.10 30.04 -33.76
CA ILE A 447 -0.21 29.96 -35.23
C ILE A 447 -1.44 29.14 -35.62
N ALA A 448 -2.01 29.41 -36.80
CA ALA A 448 -3.30 28.84 -37.22
C ALA A 448 -3.32 27.30 -37.39
N THR A 449 -2.14 26.66 -37.47
CA THR A 449 -1.98 25.20 -37.50
C THR A 449 -2.01 24.52 -36.13
N ASN A 450 -1.96 25.27 -35.03
CA ASN A 450 -1.95 24.70 -33.69
C ASN A 450 -3.35 24.22 -33.27
N SER A 451 -3.45 22.96 -32.86
CA SER A 451 -4.67 22.40 -32.27
C SER A 451 -4.91 22.90 -30.85
N GLU A 452 -6.12 22.69 -30.31
CA GLU A 452 -6.53 23.13 -28.96
C GLU A 452 -5.63 22.56 -27.83
N TYR A 453 -4.86 21.50 -28.10
CA TYR A 453 -3.94 20.85 -27.15
C TYR A 453 -2.45 21.12 -27.44
N SER A 454 -2.13 22.12 -28.27
CA SER A 454 -0.76 22.36 -28.76
C SER A 454 0.29 22.67 -27.68
N ASP A 455 -0.12 23.04 -26.47
CA ASP A 455 0.76 23.22 -25.30
C ASP A 455 1.56 21.95 -24.90
N PHE A 456 1.18 20.78 -25.45
CA PHE A 456 1.82 19.48 -25.17
C PHE A 456 2.59 18.89 -26.36
N SER A 457 2.67 19.60 -27.50
CA SER A 457 3.47 19.18 -28.65
C SER A 457 4.97 19.24 -28.36
N PRO A 458 5.81 18.37 -28.96
CA PRO A 458 7.26 18.51 -28.89
C PRO A 458 7.68 19.79 -29.65
N MET A 459 8.23 20.76 -28.91
CA MET A 459 8.94 21.89 -29.50
C MET A 459 10.35 21.44 -29.84
N PHE A 460 10.71 21.53 -31.13
CA PHE A 460 12.04 21.26 -31.66
C PHE A 460 12.90 22.54 -31.72
#